data_AF-A0A357WU57-F1
#
_entry.id   AF-A0A357WU57-F1
#
_cell.length_a   1.000
_cell.length_b   1.000
_cell.length_c   1.000
_cell.angle_alpha   90.00
_cell.angle_beta   90.00
_cell.angle_gamma   90.00
#
_symmetry.space_group_name_H-M   'P 1'
#
loop_
_entity.id
_entity.type
_entity.pdbx_description
1 polymer ?
#
loop_
_entity_poly.entity_id
_entity_poly.type
_entity_poly.pdbx_seq_one_letter_code
_entity_poly.pdbx_strand_id
1 'polypeptide(L)'
;EPTKGIDAYAKQKIMRILHDLKETGMTVVMVTHDVEFAASCADRCAMFFCGEITSCDVPSLFFSENNFYTTAANRMTRYIYNNIVTAEDAALICKLNGDRPCQKKSLNIY
;
A
#
# COMPACT_ATOMS: atom_id res chain seq x y z
N GLU A 1 -2.73 9.74 -12.82
CA GLU A 1 -1.31 9.40 -12.65
C GLU A 1 -0.55 10.57 -12.05
N PRO A 2 -0.39 10.63 -10.71
CA PRO A 2 0.22 11.77 -10.04
C PRO A 2 1.71 11.59 -9.69
N THR A 3 2.33 10.43 -9.93
CA THR A 3 3.69 10.13 -9.43
C THR A 3 4.78 10.18 -10.50
N LYS A 4 4.41 10.27 -11.78
CA LYS A 4 5.35 10.19 -12.91
C LYS A 4 6.35 11.35 -12.91
N GLY A 5 7.65 11.03 -12.84
CA GLY A 5 8.73 12.02 -12.89
C GLY A 5 8.97 12.77 -11.57
N ILE A 6 8.43 12.27 -10.46
CA ILE A 6 8.48 12.91 -9.15
C ILE A 6 9.39 12.12 -8.21
N ASP A 7 10.22 12.82 -7.44
CA ASP A 7 11.09 12.23 -6.42
C ASP A 7 10.31 11.77 -5.17
N ALA A 8 10.98 11.02 -4.28
CA ALA A 8 10.35 10.46 -3.08
C ALA A 8 9.78 11.53 -2.13
N TYR A 9 10.47 12.67 -1.96
CA TYR A 9 10.03 13.74 -1.07
C TYR A 9 8.82 14.49 -1.64
N ALA A 10 8.83 14.77 -2.93
CA ALA A 10 7.71 15.40 -3.60
C ALA A 10 6.47 14.48 -3.65
N LYS A 11 6.63 13.15 -3.76
CA LYS A 11 5.52 12.19 -3.57
C LYS A 11 4.89 12.30 -2.19
N GLN A 12 5.69 12.41 -1.13
CA GLN A 12 5.15 12.62 0.23
C GLN A 12 4.33 13.92 0.33
N LYS A 13 4.75 15.00 -0.35
CA LYS A 13 3.94 16.23 -0.39
C LYS A 13 2.60 16.02 -1.09
N ILE A 14 2.59 15.32 -2.23
CA ILE A 14 1.34 15.00 -2.95
C ILE A 14 0.43 14.17 -2.06
N MET A 15 0.95 13.14 -1.40
CA MET A 15 0.18 12.31 -0.49
C MET A 15 -0.49 13.14 0.61
N ARG A 16 0.23 14.11 1.21
CA ARG A 16 -0.34 15.05 2.20
C ARG A 16 -1.46 15.90 1.60
N ILE A 17 -1.26 16.45 0.40
CA ILE A 17 -2.30 17.24 -0.28
C ILE A 17 -3.56 16.40 -0.52
N LEU A 18 -3.41 15.15 -0.99
CA LEU A 18 -4.54 14.26 -1.24
C LEU A 18 -5.27 13.91 0.07
N HIS A 19 -4.52 13.68 1.15
CA HIS A 19 -5.07 13.47 2.48
C HIS A 19 -5.84 14.70 2.98
N ASP A 20 -5.27 15.89 2.89
CA ASP A 20 -5.92 17.13 3.31
C ASP A 20 -7.23 17.37 2.52
N LEU A 21 -7.23 17.11 1.21
CA LEU A 21 -8.45 17.19 0.41
C LEU A 21 -9.51 16.19 0.88
N LYS A 22 -9.11 14.95 1.18
CA LYS A 22 -10.02 13.94 1.74
C LYS A 22 -10.61 14.39 3.08
N GLU A 23 -9.81 14.97 3.97
CA GLU A 23 -10.27 15.49 5.27
C GLU A 23 -11.30 16.62 5.15
N THR A 24 -11.31 17.35 4.02
CA THR A 24 -12.38 18.33 3.73
C THR A 24 -13.69 17.70 3.24
N GLY A 25 -13.74 16.37 3.14
CA GLY A 25 -14.90 15.61 2.65
C GLY A 25 -14.91 15.37 1.15
N MET A 26 -13.81 15.67 0.43
CA MET A 26 -13.71 15.43 -1.00
C MET A 26 -13.35 13.96 -1.29
N THR A 27 -14.10 13.34 -2.20
CA THR A 27 -13.71 12.03 -2.75
C THR A 27 -12.60 12.20 -3.77
N VAL A 28 -11.46 11.54 -3.54
CA VAL A 28 -10.32 11.52 -4.46
C VAL A 28 -10.31 10.20 -5.21
N VAL A 29 -10.34 10.26 -6.54
CA VAL A 29 -10.10 9.10 -7.41
C VAL A 29 -8.75 9.28 -8.11
N MET A 30 -7.86 8.32 -7.93
CA MET A 30 -6.52 8.33 -8.51
C MET A 30 -6.29 7.07 -9.33
N VAL A 31 -5.68 7.25 -10.50
CA VAL A 31 -5.12 6.16 -11.31
C VAL A 31 -3.60 6.27 -11.24
N THR A 32 -2.92 5.20 -10.83
CA THR A 32 -1.45 5.13 -10.83
C THR A 32 -0.94 3.73 -11.11
N HIS A 33 0.24 3.62 -11.73
CA HIS A 33 1.02 2.39 -11.83
C HIS A 33 2.01 2.20 -10.67
N ASP A 34 2.17 3.20 -9.80
CA ASP A 34 3.04 3.14 -8.64
C ASP A 34 2.32 2.42 -7.49
N VAL A 35 2.59 1.12 -7.35
CA VAL A 35 1.95 0.27 -6.33
C VAL A 35 2.31 0.67 -4.91
N GLU A 36 3.50 1.25 -4.69
CA GLU A 36 3.93 1.71 -3.36
C GLU A 36 3.15 2.96 -2.96
N PHE A 37 3.03 3.90 -3.90
CA PHE A 37 2.24 5.10 -3.67
C PHE A 37 0.75 4.75 -3.44
N ALA A 38 0.20 3.83 -4.23
CA ALA A 38 -1.17 3.37 -4.06
C ALA A 38 -1.37 2.67 -2.70
N ALA A 39 -0.44 1.82 -2.29
CA ALA A 39 -0.51 1.12 -1.01
C ALA A 39 -0.50 2.06 0.20
N SER A 40 0.27 3.15 0.14
CA SER A 40 0.40 4.10 1.25
C SER A 40 -0.66 5.21 1.25
N CYS A 41 -1.21 5.59 0.09
CA CYS A 41 -2.08 6.76 -0.03
C CYS A 41 -3.59 6.42 -0.09
N ALA A 42 -3.95 5.23 -0.56
CA ALA A 42 -5.34 4.92 -0.88
C ALA A 42 -6.09 4.27 0.29
N ASP A 43 -7.39 4.55 0.40
CA ASP A 43 -8.28 3.82 1.30
C ASP A 43 -8.74 2.48 0.70
N ARG A 44 -8.86 2.45 -0.64
CA ARG A 44 -9.29 1.30 -1.43
C ARG A 44 -8.51 1.27 -2.73
N CYS A 45 -8.18 0.06 -3.18
CA CYS A 45 -7.53 -0.18 -4.46
C CYS A 45 -8.43 -1.03 -5.34
N ALA A 46 -8.36 -0.81 -6.65
CA ALA A 46 -9.06 -1.60 -7.64
C ALA A 46 -8.17 -1.84 -8.86
N MET A 47 -8.22 -3.06 -9.41
CA MET A 47 -7.56 -3.38 -10.66
C MET A 47 -8.54 -3.15 -11.81
N PHE A 48 -8.19 -2.25 -12.72
CA PHE A 48 -8.95 -2.03 -13.95
C PHE A 48 -8.25 -2.71 -15.11
N PHE A 49 -8.90 -3.70 -15.72
CA PHE A 49 -8.34 -4.50 -16.80
C PHE A 49 -9.41 -4.83 -17.83
N CYS A 50 -9.07 -4.69 -19.12
CA CYS A 50 -9.99 -4.97 -20.25
C CYS A 50 -11.38 -4.30 -20.15
N GLY A 51 -11.45 -3.08 -19.60
CA GLY A 51 -12.71 -2.35 -19.49
C GLY A 51 -13.53 -2.67 -18.24
N GLU A 52 -13.06 -3.58 -17.38
CA GLU A 52 -13.75 -4.02 -16.18
C GLU A 52 -12.89 -3.88 -14.92
N ILE A 53 -13.53 -3.81 -13.75
CA ILE A 53 -12.85 -3.89 -12.46
C ILE A 53 -12.76 -5.37 -12.08
N THR A 54 -11.56 -5.94 -12.12
CA THR A 54 -11.35 -7.37 -11.88
C THR A 54 -11.12 -7.71 -10.40
N SER A 55 -10.67 -6.74 -9.61
CA SER A 55 -10.54 -6.88 -8.15
C SER A 55 -10.67 -5.53 -7.47
N CYS A 56 -11.17 -5.51 -6.24
CA CYS A 56 -11.22 -4.33 -5.40
C CYS A 56 -11.20 -4.72 -3.93
N ASP A 57 -10.29 -4.11 -3.16
CA ASP A 57 -10.17 -4.33 -1.72
C ASP A 57 -9.47 -3.14 -1.05
N VAL A 58 -9.28 -3.19 0.27
CA VAL A 58 -8.35 -2.30 0.98
C VAL A 58 -6.90 -2.62 0.59
N PRO A 59 -5.97 -1.66 0.65
CA PRO A 59 -4.61 -1.86 0.14
C PRO A 59 -3.88 -3.07 0.74
N SER A 60 -4.05 -3.31 2.03
CA SER A 60 -3.39 -4.41 2.75
C SER A 60 -3.74 -5.78 2.17
N LEU A 61 -5.03 -6.03 1.90
CA LEU A 61 -5.50 -7.27 1.26
C LEU A 61 -5.22 -7.26 -0.24
N PHE A 62 -5.54 -6.16 -0.91
CA PHE A 62 -5.38 -6.01 -2.36
C PHE A 62 -3.95 -6.33 -2.81
N PHE A 63 -2.92 -5.77 -2.17
CA PHE A 63 -1.54 -6.02 -2.59
C PHE A 63 -0.96 -7.32 -2.01
N SER A 64 -1.52 -7.88 -0.94
CA SER A 64 -0.98 -9.10 -0.32
C SER A 64 -1.44 -10.38 -0.98
N GLU A 65 -2.65 -10.39 -1.54
CA GLU A 65 -3.19 -11.55 -2.26
C GLU A 65 -2.69 -11.63 -3.71
N ASN A 66 -1.95 -10.61 -4.19
CA ASN A 66 -1.47 -10.52 -5.55
C ASN A 66 0.03 -10.85 -5.69
N ASN A 67 0.38 -11.60 -6.75
CA ASN A 67 1.77 -11.91 -7.08
C ASN A 67 2.40 -10.94 -8.10
N PHE A 68 1.62 -10.46 -9.07
CA PHE A 68 2.11 -9.63 -10.16
C PHE A 68 2.10 -8.13 -9.84
N TYR A 69 1.12 -7.67 -9.07
CA TYR A 69 0.90 -6.26 -8.74
C TYR A 69 0.87 -6.11 -7.23
N THR A 70 2.06 -6.07 -6.65
CA THR A 70 2.29 -6.14 -5.21
C THR A 70 3.55 -5.36 -4.88
N THR A 71 3.63 -4.90 -3.65
CA THR A 71 4.72 -4.04 -3.19
C THR A 71 5.99 -4.82 -2.90
N ALA A 72 7.13 -4.15 -2.97
CA ALA A 72 8.42 -4.71 -2.60
C ALA A 72 8.41 -5.16 -1.13
N ALA A 73 7.79 -4.37 -0.24
CA ALA A 73 7.63 -4.71 1.16
C ALA A 73 6.88 -6.04 1.34
N ASN A 74 5.77 -6.24 0.62
CA ASN A 74 5.04 -7.50 0.66
C ASN A 74 5.88 -8.67 0.12
N ARG A 75 6.58 -8.48 -1.00
CA ARG A 75 7.44 -9.51 -1.59
C ARG A 75 8.52 -10.01 -0.63
N MET A 76 9.11 -9.11 0.15
CA MET A 76 10.14 -9.45 1.13
C MET A 76 9.57 -10.13 2.37
N THR A 77 8.34 -9.80 2.77
CA THR A 77 7.81 -10.17 4.09
C THR A 77 6.73 -11.26 4.06
N ARG A 78 6.05 -11.52 2.93
CA ARG A 78 4.85 -12.39 2.84
C ARG A 78 4.99 -13.81 3.38
N TYR A 79 6.21 -14.35 3.48
CA TYR A 79 6.45 -15.68 4.04
C TYR A 79 6.59 -15.69 5.56
N ILE A 80 6.79 -14.51 6.15
CA ILE A 80 7.04 -14.29 7.58
C ILE A 80 5.85 -13.57 8.21
N TYR A 81 5.35 -12.52 7.55
CA TYR A 81 4.29 -11.65 8.01
C TYR A 81 3.19 -11.53 6.95
N ASN A 82 1.93 -11.51 7.42
CA ASN A 82 0.77 -11.33 6.54
C ASN A 82 0.44 -9.84 6.41
N ASN A 83 -0.13 -9.44 5.27
CA ASN A 83 -0.76 -8.14 5.05
C ASN A 83 0.17 -6.91 5.15
N ILE A 84 1.48 -7.11 5.09
CA ILE A 84 2.45 -6.02 5.07
C ILE A 84 2.67 -5.56 3.64
N VAL A 85 2.32 -4.30 3.38
CA VAL A 85 2.37 -3.73 2.03
C VAL A 85 3.21 -2.46 1.95
N THR A 86 3.47 -1.77 3.06
CA THR A 86 4.34 -0.58 3.07
C THR A 86 5.71 -0.89 3.68
N ALA A 87 6.73 -0.10 3.31
CA ALA A 87 8.06 -0.22 3.90
C ALA A 87 8.07 0.19 5.38
N GLU A 88 7.24 1.18 5.74
CA GLU A 88 7.05 1.64 7.10
C GLU A 88 6.50 0.53 8.00
N ASP A 89 5.47 -0.20 7.56
CA ASP A 89 4.89 -1.33 8.31
C ASP A 89 5.89 -2.47 8.48
N ALA A 90 6.65 -2.78 7.43
CA ALA A 90 7.71 -3.79 7.49
C ALA A 90 8.78 -3.41 8.53
N ALA A 91 9.24 -2.15 8.52
CA ALA A 91 10.21 -1.65 9.48
C ALA A 91 9.66 -1.64 10.92
N LEU A 92 8.39 -1.29 11.10
CA LEU A 92 7.72 -1.29 12.39
C LEU A 92 7.65 -2.70 12.98
N ILE A 93 7.19 -3.68 12.18
CA ILE A 93 7.10 -5.08 12.63
C ILE A 93 8.47 -5.66 12.98
N CYS A 94 9.51 -5.37 12.20
CA CYS A 94 10.87 -5.82 12.51
C CYS A 94 11.35 -5.27 13.85
N LYS A 95 11.08 -3.98 14.14
CA LYS A 95 11.41 -3.37 15.44
C LYS A 95 10.62 -4.01 16.59
N LEU A 96 9.33 -4.27 16.41
CA LEU A 96 8.46 -4.81 17.46
C LEU A 96 8.80 -6.25 17.85
N ASN A 97 9.25 -7.08 16.90
CA ASN A 97 9.53 -8.48 17.18
C ASN A 97 10.95 -8.73 17.71
N GLY A 98 11.83 -7.72 17.73
CA GLY A 98 13.28 -7.95 17.82
C GLY A 98 13.75 -8.89 16.72
N ASP A 99 15.01 -9.31 16.70
CA ASP A 99 15.55 -10.25 15.70
C ASP A 99 14.98 -11.69 15.79
N ARG A 100 13.69 -11.87 16.10
CA ARG A 100 12.98 -13.16 16.17
C ARG A 100 11.96 -13.30 15.03
N PRO A 101 12.37 -13.73 13.83
CA PRO A 101 11.53 -13.79 12.64
C PRO A 101 10.56 -15.00 12.58
N CYS A 102 10.28 -15.72 13.67
CA CYS A 102 9.79 -17.11 13.55
C CYS A 102 8.29 -17.36 13.87
N GLN A 103 7.45 -16.34 14.03
CA GLN A 103 6.00 -16.56 14.20
C GLN A 103 5.22 -15.80 13.14
N LYS A 104 4.45 -16.51 12.31
CA LYS A 104 3.44 -15.92 11.42
C LYS A 104 2.46 -15.14 12.28
N LYS A 105 2.70 -13.85 12.45
CA LYS A 105 1.81 -12.94 13.15
C LYS A 105 1.01 -12.19 12.10
N SER A 106 -0.31 -12.37 12.15
CA SER A 106 -1.24 -11.50 11.44
C SER A 106 -1.37 -10.22 12.26
N LEU A 107 -0.99 -9.08 11.68
CA LEU A 107 -1.44 -7.79 12.21
C LEU A 107 -2.85 -7.55 11.66
N ASN A 108 -3.85 -7.54 12.56
CA ASN A 108 -5.11 -6.86 12.27
C ASN A 108 -4.86 -5.38 12.53
N ILE A 109 -4.39 -4.66 11.51
CA ILE A 109 -4.44 -3.20 11.51
C ILE A 109 -5.77 -2.82 10.87
N TYR A 110 -6.81 -2.77 11.70
CA TYR A 110 -8.06 -2.07 11.42
C TYR A 110 -8.44 -1.32 12.69
#